data_AF-A0A3Q7FHC0-F1
#
_entry.id   AF-A0A3Q7FHC0-F1
#
_cell.length_a   1.000
_cell.length_b   1.000
_cell.length_c   1.000
_cell.angle_alpha   90.00
_cell.angle_beta   90.00
_cell.angle_gamma   90.00
#
_symmetry.space_group_name_H-M   'P 1'
#
loop_
_entity.id
_entity.type
_entity.pdbx_description
1 polymer ?
#
loop_
_entity_poly.entity_id
_entity_poly.type
_entity_poly.pdbx_seq_one_letter_code
_entity_poly.pdbx_strand_id
1 'polypeptide(L)'
;MVREDLQNRVDLLRKQADSYDDKGPVIDAVVWHDGELWRAALDTQSLEDESGCGKLADFVPLTNYRLEQKHGVFSKLDACTCVLNVYNEGNILSIVTDSSPHATHVAGIAAAFHPEEPLLNGVAPGAQIVSCKIGDSRLGSMETGTGLTRALIAAVEEQFWHQLPQSRGYFTIGLEIGTAVQVSKLVFSWNNFWLGIRILSNQRTTQILATVHKCDLINMSYGEPTLLPDYGRFVDLVNEVVNKHRLIFVSSAGNNGPALTTVGAPGGTSSSIIGVGAYVSPAMAAGAHLLVEPPTEGLEYTWSSRGPTVDGDLGVSISAPGGAVAPVPTWTLQRRMLMNGTSMSSPSACGGVALIVSAMKAEGIPVSPYTVRKALENTSIPIGALPEEKLTAGQGLMQVDKAYDYMQKVQNLPCVWYQLLRLEASTLGSLYIVTNLQRFNNIYLASLESLSTLGPGASSLDKI
;
A
#
# COMPACT_ATOMS: atom_id res chain seq x y z
N MET A 1 44.15 28.70 -34.42
CA MET A 1 42.95 29.17 -35.14
C MET A 1 42.03 28.00 -35.56
N VAL A 2 41.84 27.61 -36.83
CA VAL A 2 40.69 26.72 -37.19
C VAL A 2 40.59 25.41 -36.40
N ARG A 3 41.67 24.62 -36.28
CA ARG A 3 41.68 23.38 -35.48
C ARG A 3 41.40 23.60 -33.98
N GLU A 4 41.78 24.78 -33.49
CA GLU A 4 41.70 25.20 -32.08
C GLU A 4 40.30 25.73 -31.74
N ASP A 5 39.65 26.46 -32.66
CA ASP A 5 38.22 26.78 -32.59
C ASP A 5 37.36 25.51 -32.53
N LEU A 6 37.62 24.57 -33.45
CA LEU A 6 36.91 23.29 -33.48
C LEU A 6 37.13 22.48 -32.18
N GLN A 7 38.35 22.47 -31.63
CA GLN A 7 38.63 21.83 -30.35
C GLN A 7 37.87 22.50 -29.19
N ASN A 8 37.95 23.83 -29.10
CA ASN A 8 37.24 24.61 -28.08
C ASN A 8 35.71 24.41 -28.15
N ARG A 9 35.14 24.26 -29.35
CA ARG A 9 33.72 23.97 -29.54
C ARG A 9 33.35 22.55 -29.13
N VAL A 10 34.19 21.56 -29.40
CA VAL A 10 34.01 20.19 -28.89
C VAL A 10 34.08 20.14 -27.37
N ASP A 11 35.04 20.83 -26.76
CA ASP A 11 35.23 20.81 -25.30
C ASP A 11 34.19 21.67 -24.56
N LEU A 12 33.64 22.71 -25.19
CA LEU A 12 32.45 23.41 -24.71
C LEU A 12 31.21 22.50 -24.73
N LEU A 13 30.96 21.78 -25.83
CA LEU A 13 29.82 20.87 -25.95
C LEU A 13 29.91 19.70 -24.96
N ARG A 14 31.11 19.14 -24.76
CA ARG A 14 31.38 18.15 -23.70
C ARG A 14 31.05 18.73 -22.33
N LYS A 15 31.63 19.88 -21.98
CA LYS A 15 31.38 20.54 -20.69
C LYS A 15 29.90 20.84 -20.47
N GLN A 16 29.16 21.22 -21.52
CA GLN A 16 27.71 21.43 -21.45
C GLN A 16 26.96 20.13 -21.15
N ALA A 17 27.32 19.01 -21.80
CA ALA A 17 26.74 17.69 -21.53
C ALA A 17 27.11 17.18 -20.12
N ASP A 18 28.39 17.27 -19.74
CA ASP A 18 28.91 16.87 -18.42
C ASP A 18 28.29 17.69 -17.26
N SER A 19 27.81 18.91 -17.54
CA SER A 19 27.09 19.77 -16.59
C SER A 19 25.58 19.85 -16.83
N TYR A 20 25.01 19.02 -17.70
CA TYR A 20 23.58 19.03 -17.98
C TYR A 20 22.82 18.41 -16.81
N ASP A 21 21.96 19.22 -16.19
CA ASP A 21 21.25 18.90 -14.95
C ASP A 21 19.75 19.11 -15.20
N ASP A 22 19.14 18.14 -15.89
CA ASP A 22 17.73 18.19 -16.32
C ASP A 22 16.80 18.55 -15.13
N LYS A 23 15.77 19.34 -15.44
CA LYS A 23 14.75 19.79 -14.48
C LYS A 23 13.36 19.26 -14.82
N GLY A 24 13.24 18.47 -15.89
CA GLY A 24 11.97 18.05 -16.43
C GLY A 24 11.24 19.18 -17.15
N PRO A 25 10.03 18.91 -17.65
CA PRO A 25 9.25 19.87 -18.42
C PRO A 25 8.81 21.06 -17.57
N VAL A 26 8.93 22.26 -18.14
CA VAL A 26 8.24 23.46 -17.65
C VAL A 26 7.00 23.66 -18.52
N ILE A 27 5.84 23.75 -17.86
CA ILE A 27 4.53 23.94 -18.46
C ILE A 27 3.85 25.15 -17.83
N ASP A 28 3.14 25.93 -18.65
CA ASP A 28 2.24 26.97 -18.13
C ASP A 28 0.91 26.34 -17.75
N ALA A 29 0.27 26.86 -16.70
CA ALA A 29 -1.02 26.39 -16.22
C ALA A 29 -1.93 27.57 -15.86
N VAL A 30 -3.16 27.55 -16.35
CA VAL A 30 -4.18 28.57 -16.05
C VAL A 30 -5.30 27.93 -15.27
N VAL A 31 -5.66 28.53 -14.13
CA VAL A 31 -6.72 28.09 -13.22
C VAL A 31 -7.77 29.20 -13.12
N TRP A 32 -9.05 28.84 -13.24
CA TRP A 32 -10.17 29.79 -13.14
C TRP A 32 -11.42 29.10 -12.59
N HIS A 33 -12.42 29.89 -12.19
CA HIS A 33 -13.75 29.37 -11.88
C HIS A 33 -14.67 29.63 -13.07
N ASP A 34 -15.35 28.61 -13.61
CA ASP A 34 -16.22 28.77 -14.78
C ASP A 34 -17.63 29.29 -14.44
N GLY A 35 -18.00 29.26 -13.16
CA GLY A 35 -19.32 29.60 -12.64
C GLY A 35 -19.92 28.49 -11.79
N GLU A 36 -19.56 27.24 -12.09
CA GLU A 36 -19.99 26.04 -11.35
C GLU A 36 -18.81 25.33 -10.67
N LEU A 37 -17.65 25.26 -11.35
CA LEU A 37 -16.47 24.51 -10.93
C LEU A 37 -15.17 25.28 -11.12
N TRP A 38 -14.16 24.91 -10.32
CA TRP A 38 -12.77 25.25 -10.59
C TRP A 38 -12.24 24.44 -11.78
N ARG A 39 -11.75 25.12 -12.80
CA ARG A 39 -11.16 24.58 -14.02
C ARG A 39 -9.67 24.87 -14.05
N ALA A 40 -8.94 23.97 -14.69
CA ALA A 40 -7.54 24.17 -15.01
C ALA A 40 -7.21 23.64 -16.41
N ALA A 41 -6.37 24.38 -17.13
CA ALA A 41 -5.79 23.99 -18.41
C ALA A 41 -4.27 24.08 -18.33
N LEU A 42 -3.58 23.20 -19.06
CA LEU A 42 -2.13 23.13 -19.15
C LEU A 42 -1.71 23.47 -20.58
N ASP A 43 -0.64 24.23 -20.75
CA ASP A 43 0.05 24.31 -22.05
C ASP A 43 1.09 23.19 -22.12
N THR A 44 0.98 22.35 -23.15
CA THR A 44 1.93 21.28 -23.45
C THR A 44 2.57 21.43 -24.83
N GLN A 45 2.48 22.61 -25.46
CA GLN A 45 3.09 22.89 -26.77
C GLN A 45 4.62 22.70 -26.75
N SER A 46 5.26 22.86 -25.59
CA SER A 46 6.68 22.58 -25.39
C SER A 46 7.05 21.08 -25.41
N LEU A 47 6.06 20.18 -25.41
CA LEU A 47 6.22 18.72 -25.27
C LEU A 47 5.76 17.93 -26.51
N GLU A 48 5.27 18.60 -27.55
CA GLU A 48 4.81 17.97 -28.80
C GLU A 48 5.73 18.34 -29.97
N ASP A 49 6.20 17.35 -30.73
CA ASP A 49 7.05 17.55 -31.92
C ASP A 49 6.33 18.33 -33.05
N GLU A 50 4.99 18.28 -33.09
CA GLU A 50 4.17 18.84 -34.16
C GLU A 50 3.81 20.31 -33.87
N SER A 51 4.42 21.23 -34.61
CA SER A 51 4.16 22.68 -34.53
C SER A 51 2.67 23.01 -34.77
N GLY A 52 1.96 23.22 -33.67
CA GLY A 52 0.51 23.46 -33.66
C GLY A 52 -0.26 22.66 -32.61
N CYS A 53 0.31 21.57 -32.10
CA CYS A 53 -0.26 20.77 -31.00
C CYS A 53 0.01 21.40 -29.61
N GLY A 54 -0.59 20.84 -28.56
CA GLY A 54 -0.30 21.13 -27.15
C GLY A 54 -0.74 22.50 -26.60
N LYS A 55 -1.13 23.46 -27.46
CA LYS A 55 -1.47 24.84 -27.03
C LYS A 55 -2.56 24.88 -25.97
N LEU A 56 -2.41 25.78 -25.00
CA LEU A 56 -3.41 26.07 -23.97
C LEU A 56 -4.82 26.37 -24.53
N ALA A 57 -4.91 27.00 -25.70
CA ALA A 57 -6.17 27.35 -26.35
C ALA A 57 -6.94 26.15 -26.92
N ASP A 58 -6.23 25.04 -27.21
CA ASP A 58 -6.78 23.79 -27.73
C ASP A 58 -6.96 22.73 -26.61
N PHE A 59 -6.52 23.02 -25.38
CA PHE A 59 -6.59 22.12 -24.22
C PHE A 59 -8.01 22.01 -23.64
N VAL A 60 -8.51 20.78 -23.46
CA VAL A 60 -9.83 20.52 -22.86
C VAL A 60 -9.79 20.75 -21.34
N PRO A 61 -10.50 21.75 -20.77
CA PRO A 61 -10.34 22.11 -19.36
C PRO A 61 -10.73 20.98 -18.39
N LEU A 62 -9.80 20.62 -17.51
CA LEU A 62 -10.01 19.63 -16.47
C LEU A 62 -10.48 20.30 -15.17
N THR A 63 -10.96 19.49 -14.24
CA THR A 63 -11.40 19.88 -12.89
C THR A 63 -11.01 18.78 -11.91
N ASN A 64 -11.36 18.92 -10.63
CA ASN A 64 -11.06 17.93 -9.57
C ASN A 64 -11.53 16.54 -10.00
N TYR A 65 -10.62 15.57 -10.04
CA TYR A 65 -10.85 14.27 -10.67
C TYR A 65 -12.10 13.54 -10.14
N ARG A 66 -12.42 13.69 -8.85
CA ARG A 66 -13.62 13.11 -8.20
C ARG A 66 -14.96 13.61 -8.77
N LEU A 67 -14.97 14.66 -9.59
CA LEU A 67 -16.19 15.28 -10.14
C LEU A 67 -16.51 14.77 -11.54
N GLU A 68 -15.52 14.72 -12.43
CA GLU A 68 -15.72 14.37 -13.85
C GLU A 68 -14.93 13.14 -14.32
N GLN A 69 -14.00 12.62 -13.50
CA GLN A 69 -13.14 11.46 -13.78
C GLN A 69 -12.31 11.54 -15.09
N LYS A 70 -12.15 12.76 -15.63
CA LYS A 70 -11.34 13.06 -16.83
C LYS A 70 -9.85 13.13 -16.48
N HIS A 71 -9.02 12.66 -17.41
CA HIS A 71 -7.56 12.78 -17.37
C HIS A 71 -7.05 13.51 -18.61
N GLY A 72 -5.88 14.12 -18.50
CA GLY A 72 -5.08 14.60 -19.62
C GLY A 72 -3.90 13.67 -19.89
N VAL A 73 -3.18 13.92 -20.97
CA VAL A 73 -1.88 13.31 -21.27
C VAL A 73 -0.95 14.45 -21.68
N PHE A 74 0.28 14.47 -21.18
CA PHE A 74 1.20 15.59 -21.44
C PHE A 74 1.63 15.69 -22.91
N SER A 75 2.07 14.56 -23.48
CA SER A 75 2.37 14.42 -24.90
C SER A 75 2.04 13.01 -25.41
N LYS A 76 1.84 12.86 -26.72
CA LYS A 76 1.71 11.55 -27.38
C LYS A 76 2.95 10.67 -27.18
N LEU A 77 4.14 11.28 -27.07
CA LEU A 77 5.43 10.58 -27.05
C LEU A 77 5.75 10.03 -25.66
N ASP A 78 5.53 10.84 -24.62
CA ASP A 78 5.73 10.43 -23.22
C ASP A 78 4.65 9.44 -22.75
N ALA A 79 3.44 9.51 -23.35
CA ALA A 79 2.24 8.77 -22.93
C ALA A 79 1.93 8.89 -21.42
N CYS A 80 2.36 10.02 -20.82
CA CYS A 80 2.33 10.32 -19.40
C CYS A 80 0.98 10.97 -19.02
N THR A 81 0.17 10.24 -18.26
CA THR A 81 -1.23 10.58 -17.94
C THR A 81 -1.31 11.40 -16.66
N CYS A 82 -2.01 12.53 -16.70
CA CYS A 82 -2.19 13.41 -15.56
C CYS A 82 -3.67 13.62 -15.18
N VAL A 83 -3.94 13.81 -13.90
CA VAL A 83 -5.25 14.24 -13.38
C VAL A 83 -5.09 15.48 -12.50
N LEU A 84 -6.05 16.41 -12.57
CA LEU A 84 -5.96 17.69 -11.88
C LEU A 84 -6.89 17.75 -10.67
N ASN A 85 -6.48 18.53 -9.67
CA ASN A 85 -7.30 18.93 -8.53
C ASN A 85 -6.93 20.34 -8.08
N VAL A 86 -7.91 21.10 -7.61
CA VAL A 86 -7.79 22.50 -7.22
C VAL A 86 -8.29 22.67 -5.78
N TYR A 87 -7.49 23.34 -4.96
CA TYR A 87 -7.75 23.60 -3.54
C TYR A 87 -7.65 25.08 -3.20
N ASN A 88 -8.07 25.43 -1.98
CA ASN A 88 -7.98 26.77 -1.41
C ASN A 88 -8.52 27.86 -2.36
N GLU A 89 -9.72 27.65 -2.90
CA GLU A 89 -10.41 28.61 -3.78
C GLU A 89 -9.55 29.06 -4.97
N GLY A 90 -8.97 28.09 -5.69
CA GLY A 90 -8.14 28.33 -6.88
C GLY A 90 -6.65 28.52 -6.59
N ASN A 91 -6.27 28.82 -5.35
CA ASN A 91 -4.88 29.18 -5.01
C ASN A 91 -3.87 28.03 -5.06
N ILE A 92 -4.32 26.76 -5.17
CA ILE A 92 -3.42 25.61 -5.33
C ILE A 92 -3.95 24.69 -6.44
N LEU A 93 -3.16 24.53 -7.50
CA LEU A 93 -3.30 23.43 -8.47
C LEU A 93 -2.43 22.25 -8.04
N SER A 94 -3.01 21.06 -8.01
CA SER A 94 -2.31 19.79 -7.81
C SER A 94 -2.43 18.95 -9.07
N ILE A 95 -1.33 18.89 -9.81
CA ILE A 95 -1.15 18.03 -10.99
C ILE A 95 -0.67 16.67 -10.48
N VAL A 96 -1.47 15.63 -10.65
CA VAL A 96 -1.15 14.28 -10.19
C VAL A 96 -0.80 13.41 -11.40
N THR A 97 0.45 12.96 -11.43
CA THR A 97 0.98 11.91 -12.31
C THR A 97 1.64 10.85 -11.44
N ASP A 98 1.68 9.61 -11.93
CA ASP A 98 2.55 8.59 -11.36
C ASP A 98 4.02 8.95 -11.56
N SER A 99 4.90 8.31 -10.78
CA SER A 99 6.37 8.39 -10.97
C SER A 99 7.00 7.00 -11.09
N SER A 100 6.18 5.96 -11.22
CA SER A 100 6.61 4.57 -11.27
C SER A 100 5.48 3.63 -11.71
N PRO A 101 5.78 2.53 -12.43
CA PRO A 101 4.81 1.47 -12.67
C PRO A 101 4.32 0.73 -11.43
N HIS A 102 5.02 0.83 -10.29
CA HIS A 102 4.72 0.12 -9.05
C HIS A 102 3.28 0.37 -8.56
N ALA A 103 2.82 1.62 -8.61
CA ALA A 103 1.47 2.01 -8.19
C ALA A 103 0.36 1.25 -8.95
N THR A 104 0.45 1.24 -10.28
CA THR A 104 -0.51 0.59 -11.17
C THR A 104 -0.41 -0.93 -11.11
N HIS A 105 0.79 -1.47 -10.90
CA HIS A 105 1.01 -2.91 -10.71
C HIS A 105 0.33 -3.41 -9.43
N VAL A 106 0.57 -2.72 -8.31
CA VAL A 106 -0.08 -2.96 -7.01
C VAL A 106 -1.60 -2.85 -7.11
N ALA A 107 -2.11 -1.81 -7.78
CA ALA A 107 -3.54 -1.65 -8.05
C ALA A 107 -4.12 -2.82 -8.86
N GLY A 108 -3.38 -3.26 -9.88
CA GLY A 108 -3.76 -4.34 -10.76
C GLY A 108 -3.87 -5.70 -10.06
N ILE A 109 -2.91 -6.05 -9.21
CA ILE A 109 -2.95 -7.29 -8.41
C ILE A 109 -4.21 -7.34 -7.53
N ALA A 110 -4.56 -6.21 -6.90
CA ALA A 110 -5.71 -6.16 -6.02
C ALA A 110 -7.04 -6.23 -6.79
N ALA A 111 -7.21 -5.44 -7.85
CA ALA A 111 -8.53 -5.23 -8.48
C ALA A 111 -8.50 -4.85 -9.99
N ALA A 112 -7.52 -5.30 -10.79
CA ALA A 112 -7.63 -5.21 -12.25
C ALA A 112 -8.89 -5.94 -12.76
N PHE A 113 -9.47 -5.46 -13.85
CA PHE A 113 -10.60 -6.12 -14.50
C PHE A 113 -10.45 -6.15 -16.02
N HIS A 114 -10.55 -7.36 -16.57
CA HIS A 114 -10.42 -7.66 -17.98
C HIS A 114 -11.61 -8.55 -18.40
N PRO A 115 -12.70 -7.97 -18.94
CA PRO A 115 -13.92 -8.73 -19.27
C PRO A 115 -13.68 -9.77 -20.37
N GLU A 116 -12.73 -9.51 -21.27
CA GLU A 116 -12.37 -10.37 -22.41
C GLU A 116 -11.27 -11.39 -22.07
N GLU A 117 -10.39 -11.07 -21.10
CA GLU A 117 -9.34 -11.95 -20.59
C GLU A 117 -9.45 -12.11 -19.04
N PRO A 118 -10.46 -12.80 -18.47
CA PRO A 118 -10.67 -12.85 -17.02
C PRO A 118 -9.52 -13.46 -16.20
N LEU A 119 -8.57 -14.15 -16.85
CA LEU A 119 -7.33 -14.64 -16.24
C LEU A 119 -6.35 -13.52 -15.86
N LEU A 120 -6.57 -12.28 -16.34
CA LEU A 120 -5.78 -11.09 -15.98
C LEU A 120 -6.43 -10.25 -14.85
N ASN A 121 -7.57 -10.70 -14.30
CA ASN A 121 -8.22 -10.00 -13.20
C ASN A 121 -7.32 -9.97 -11.94
N GLY A 122 -7.39 -8.88 -11.18
CA GLY A 122 -6.92 -8.85 -9.81
C GLY A 122 -7.78 -9.74 -8.90
N VAL A 123 -7.35 -9.93 -7.65
CA VAL A 123 -8.01 -10.87 -6.71
C VAL A 123 -9.45 -10.48 -6.39
N ALA A 124 -9.74 -9.18 -6.21
CA ALA A 124 -11.08 -8.64 -6.00
C ALA A 124 -11.44 -7.63 -7.09
N PRO A 125 -11.71 -8.09 -8.33
CA PRO A 125 -11.88 -7.18 -9.47
C PRO A 125 -13.07 -6.23 -9.25
N GLY A 126 -14.16 -6.70 -8.64
CA GLY A 126 -15.37 -5.90 -8.41
C GLY A 126 -15.24 -4.76 -7.39
N ALA A 127 -14.05 -4.50 -6.85
CA ALA A 127 -13.81 -3.40 -5.91
C ALA A 127 -13.45 -2.09 -6.64
N GLN A 128 -13.76 -0.96 -6.00
CA GLN A 128 -13.36 0.37 -6.44
C GLN A 128 -12.03 0.77 -5.78
N ILE A 129 -11.20 1.51 -6.51
CA ILE A 129 -9.83 1.86 -6.09
C ILE A 129 -9.71 3.35 -5.75
N VAL A 130 -9.00 3.66 -4.66
CA VAL A 130 -8.61 5.01 -4.21
C VAL A 130 -7.07 5.14 -4.25
N SER A 131 -6.54 6.36 -4.42
CA SER A 131 -5.12 6.59 -4.70
C SER A 131 -4.52 7.77 -3.94
N CYS A 132 -3.73 7.47 -2.91
CA CYS A 132 -2.97 8.49 -2.20
C CYS A 132 -1.49 8.42 -2.64
N LYS A 133 -1.02 9.39 -3.45
CA LYS A 133 0.41 9.48 -3.82
C LYS A 133 1.20 10.02 -2.62
N ILE A 134 1.69 9.10 -1.78
CA ILE A 134 2.50 9.41 -0.60
C ILE A 134 3.94 9.85 -0.93
N GLY A 135 4.45 9.45 -2.10
CA GLY A 135 5.81 9.69 -2.56
C GLY A 135 6.03 11.07 -3.16
N ASP A 136 7.00 11.81 -2.64
CA ASP A 136 7.45 13.10 -3.17
C ASP A 136 8.49 12.86 -4.27
N SER A 137 8.12 13.13 -5.52
CA SER A 137 9.02 12.95 -6.68
C SER A 137 10.26 13.86 -6.65
N ARG A 138 10.30 14.89 -5.80
CA ARG A 138 11.51 15.70 -5.54
C ARG A 138 12.52 14.97 -4.64
N LEU A 139 12.04 14.00 -3.86
CA LEU A 139 12.83 13.09 -3.01
C LEU A 139 12.93 11.70 -3.67
N GLY A 140 13.04 11.64 -5.00
CA GLY A 140 13.13 10.36 -5.74
C GLY A 140 11.84 9.54 -5.80
N SER A 141 10.74 10.01 -5.21
CA SER A 141 9.49 9.30 -4.86
C SER A 141 9.45 8.70 -3.45
N MET A 142 10.46 8.93 -2.60
CA MET A 142 10.38 8.61 -1.16
C MET A 142 9.14 9.25 -0.52
N GLU A 143 8.55 8.57 0.46
CA GLU A 143 7.37 9.07 1.16
C GLU A 143 7.70 10.14 2.18
N THR A 144 6.66 10.85 2.59
CA THR A 144 6.78 11.89 3.61
C THR A 144 5.74 11.63 4.70
N GLY A 145 6.09 11.90 5.96
CA GLY A 145 5.13 11.82 7.07
C GLY A 145 3.88 12.68 6.86
N THR A 146 4.01 13.78 6.11
CA THR A 146 2.88 14.62 5.67
C THR A 146 2.04 13.94 4.58
N GLY A 147 2.65 13.32 3.57
CA GLY A 147 1.96 12.50 2.56
C GLY A 147 1.21 11.32 3.18
N LEU A 148 1.87 10.56 4.06
CA LEU A 148 1.26 9.47 4.84
C LEU A 148 0.08 9.94 5.70
N THR A 149 0.23 11.07 6.40
CA THR A 149 -0.86 11.66 7.22
C THR A 149 -2.05 12.06 6.35
N ARG A 150 -1.81 12.68 5.18
CA ARG A 150 -2.86 13.06 4.23
C ARG A 150 -3.56 11.85 3.62
N ALA A 151 -2.82 10.76 3.34
CA ALA A 151 -3.38 9.51 2.85
C ALA A 151 -4.36 8.88 3.85
N LEU A 152 -4.03 8.89 5.15
CA LEU A 152 -4.91 8.43 6.22
C LEU A 152 -6.18 9.31 6.35
N ILE A 153 -6.04 10.63 6.23
CA ILE A 153 -7.17 11.57 6.26
C ILE A 153 -8.12 11.31 5.07
N ALA A 154 -7.60 11.23 3.84
CA ALA A 154 -8.40 10.98 2.64
C ALA A 154 -9.11 9.61 2.64
N ALA A 155 -8.56 8.59 3.31
CA ALA A 155 -9.21 7.30 3.49
C ALA A 155 -10.41 7.33 4.47
N VAL A 156 -10.47 8.35 5.34
CA VAL A 156 -11.46 8.50 6.42
C VAL A 156 -12.52 9.58 6.13
N GLU A 157 -12.17 10.65 5.42
CA GLU A 157 -13.03 11.82 5.24
C GLU A 157 -14.13 11.63 4.17
N GLU A 158 -15.38 11.88 4.58
CA GLU A 158 -16.55 11.60 3.76
C GLU A 158 -16.77 12.61 2.62
N GLN A 159 -16.20 13.82 2.75
CA GLN A 159 -16.33 14.90 1.76
C GLN A 159 -15.71 14.56 0.39
N PHE A 160 -14.82 13.57 0.30
CA PHE A 160 -14.25 13.11 -0.96
C PHE A 160 -15.24 12.34 -1.85
N TRP A 161 -16.33 11.82 -1.29
CA TRP A 161 -17.06 10.70 -1.89
C TRP A 161 -18.45 11.02 -2.43
N HIS A 162 -19.00 12.19 -2.12
CA HIS A 162 -20.42 12.50 -2.29
C HIS A 162 -20.92 12.65 -3.75
N GLN A 163 -20.05 12.62 -4.77
CA GLN A 163 -20.40 13.00 -6.15
C GLN A 163 -20.05 11.97 -7.24
N LEU A 164 -19.54 10.78 -6.90
CA LEU A 164 -19.22 9.75 -7.90
C LEU A 164 -20.49 9.02 -8.43
N PRO A 165 -20.67 8.88 -9.76
CA PRO A 165 -21.83 8.21 -10.34
C PRO A 165 -21.83 6.69 -10.09
N GLN A 166 -23.00 6.12 -9.83
CA GLN A 166 -23.14 4.69 -9.47
C GLN A 166 -23.26 3.72 -10.67
N SER A 167 -23.05 4.19 -11.91
CA SER A 167 -23.29 3.41 -13.12
C SER A 167 -22.09 2.53 -13.52
N ARG A 168 -22.16 1.24 -13.16
CA ARG A 168 -21.34 0.12 -13.68
C ARG A 168 -19.82 0.19 -13.43
N GLY A 169 -19.37 -0.47 -12.37
CA GLY A 169 -18.17 -1.34 -12.32
C GLY A 169 -16.79 -0.77 -12.69
N TYR A 170 -15.80 -1.05 -11.83
CA TYR A 170 -14.36 -0.95 -12.12
C TYR A 170 -13.86 0.49 -12.36
N PHE A 171 -13.60 1.20 -11.26
CA PHE A 171 -13.08 2.58 -11.33
C PHE A 171 -11.83 2.80 -10.46
N THR A 172 -11.00 3.69 -10.98
CA THR A 172 -9.56 3.81 -10.71
C THR A 172 -9.27 5.15 -10.05
N ILE A 173 -8.57 5.12 -8.91
CA ILE A 173 -7.51 6.06 -8.49
C ILE A 173 -7.84 7.56 -8.67
N GLY A 174 -8.10 8.27 -7.56
CA GLY A 174 -8.02 9.73 -7.51
C GLY A 174 -8.01 10.31 -6.09
N LEU A 175 -7.18 11.36 -5.90
CA LEU A 175 -6.97 12.17 -4.68
C LEU A 175 -6.37 11.39 -3.47
N GLU A 176 -5.38 11.86 -2.69
CA GLU A 176 -4.74 13.19 -2.55
C GLU A 176 -3.37 13.04 -1.79
N ILE A 177 -2.40 13.96 -1.63
CA ILE A 177 -2.06 15.29 -2.22
C ILE A 177 -0.55 15.26 -2.60
N GLY A 178 -0.15 15.70 -3.80
CA GLY A 178 1.27 15.90 -4.16
C GLY A 178 1.86 17.23 -3.63
N THR A 179 3.14 17.27 -3.26
CA THR A 179 3.80 18.49 -2.76
C THR A 179 3.88 19.60 -3.79
N ALA A 180 3.58 20.84 -3.37
CA ALA A 180 3.75 22.03 -4.22
C ALA A 180 5.20 22.17 -4.71
N VAL A 181 5.37 22.58 -5.97
CA VAL A 181 6.69 22.72 -6.61
C VAL A 181 7.40 23.95 -6.07
N GLN A 182 8.27 23.72 -5.08
CA GLN A 182 9.39 24.60 -4.78
C GLN A 182 10.69 23.88 -5.15
N VAL A 183 11.57 24.58 -5.87
CA VAL A 183 12.62 23.98 -6.71
C VAL A 183 13.94 23.79 -5.96
N SER A 184 14.36 22.54 -5.72
CA SER A 184 15.79 22.19 -5.48
C SER A 184 16.10 20.67 -5.52
N LYS A 185 16.83 20.27 -6.57
CA LYS A 185 17.91 19.24 -6.67
C LYS A 185 17.87 17.86 -5.94
N LEU A 186 18.10 16.83 -6.79
CA LEU A 186 19.03 15.68 -6.69
C LEU A 186 18.57 14.25 -6.25
N VAL A 187 18.72 13.31 -7.21
CA VAL A 187 19.38 11.97 -7.12
C VAL A 187 18.67 10.71 -6.54
N PHE A 188 18.44 9.76 -7.45
CA PHE A 188 18.34 8.27 -7.39
C PHE A 188 17.54 7.49 -6.30
N SER A 189 16.36 6.99 -6.75
CA SER A 189 15.96 5.56 -6.82
C SER A 189 14.82 5.01 -5.92
N TRP A 190 13.98 4.18 -6.56
CA TRP A 190 12.88 3.33 -6.06
C TRP A 190 11.62 4.04 -5.50
N ASN A 191 10.52 3.28 -5.32
CA ASN A 191 9.17 3.74 -5.68
C ASN A 191 8.04 3.37 -4.69
N ASN A 192 7.09 4.30 -4.43
CA ASN A 192 6.20 4.27 -3.27
C ASN A 192 4.72 4.57 -3.65
N PHE A 193 3.75 3.82 -3.13
CA PHE A 193 2.31 4.08 -3.38
C PHE A 193 1.33 3.47 -2.34
N TRP A 194 0.09 4.01 -2.26
CA TRP A 194 -1.01 3.55 -1.40
C TRP A 194 -2.29 3.26 -2.20
N LEU A 195 -2.88 2.10 -1.94
CA LEU A 195 -4.14 1.66 -2.55
C LEU A 195 -5.24 1.62 -1.49
N GLY A 196 -6.29 2.43 -1.63
CA GLY A 196 -7.53 2.26 -0.87
C GLY A 196 -8.51 1.38 -1.64
N ILE A 197 -9.21 0.48 -0.95
CA ILE A 197 -10.19 -0.43 -1.57
C ILE A 197 -11.58 -0.21 -0.95
N ARG A 198 -12.60 -0.08 -1.81
CA ARG A 198 -14.02 0.10 -1.47
C ARG A 198 -14.87 -0.95 -2.17
N ILE A 199 -15.83 -1.53 -1.46
CA ILE A 199 -16.69 -2.60 -1.97
C ILE A 199 -18.15 -2.14 -2.08
N LEU A 200 -18.80 -2.46 -3.20
CA LEU A 200 -20.23 -2.19 -3.43
C LEU A 200 -21.03 -3.50 -3.37
N SER A 201 -21.98 -3.61 -2.43
CA SER A 201 -22.92 -4.73 -2.38
C SER A 201 -24.02 -4.58 -3.43
N ASN A 202 -24.28 -5.64 -4.19
CA ASN A 202 -25.18 -5.60 -5.35
C ASN A 202 -26.59 -6.08 -4.99
N GLN A 203 -27.39 -5.22 -4.36
CA GLN A 203 -28.84 -5.42 -4.21
C GLN A 203 -29.64 -4.22 -4.69
N ARG A 204 -30.70 -4.49 -5.46
CA ARG A 204 -31.69 -3.49 -5.88
C ARG A 204 -32.75 -3.31 -4.80
N THR A 205 -33.22 -2.08 -4.59
CA THR A 205 -34.33 -1.69 -3.68
C THR A 205 -33.97 -1.88 -2.19
N THR A 206 -33.76 -0.84 -1.38
CA THR A 206 -34.79 0.14 -0.95
C THR A 206 -34.12 1.31 -0.23
N GLN A 207 -34.75 2.50 -0.25
CA GLN A 207 -34.16 3.76 0.24
C GLN A 207 -34.54 4.07 1.70
N ILE A 208 -33.63 3.85 2.66
CA ILE A 208 -33.69 4.42 4.03
C ILE A 208 -32.29 4.94 4.39
N LEU A 209 -32.21 6.08 5.08
CA LEU A 209 -30.97 6.85 5.27
C LEU A 209 -30.08 6.29 6.38
N ALA A 210 -28.79 6.13 6.09
CA ALA A 210 -27.69 6.27 7.04
C ALA A 210 -26.42 6.71 6.28
N THR A 211 -25.94 7.94 6.53
CA THR A 211 -24.78 8.53 5.83
C THR A 211 -23.47 7.88 6.26
N VAL A 212 -22.82 7.13 5.36
CA VAL A 212 -21.40 6.73 5.50
C VAL A 212 -20.75 6.63 4.12
N HIS A 213 -19.63 7.33 3.92
CA HIS A 213 -18.76 7.14 2.75
C HIS A 213 -17.29 7.09 3.19
N LYS A 214 -16.72 5.89 3.28
CA LYS A 214 -15.34 5.64 3.76
C LYS A 214 -14.70 4.50 2.96
N CYS A 215 -13.37 4.41 2.98
CA CYS A 215 -12.67 3.21 2.53
C CYS A 215 -12.94 2.02 3.47
N ASP A 216 -12.86 0.79 2.95
CA ASP A 216 -12.98 -0.43 3.74
C ASP A 216 -11.60 -0.98 4.12
N LEU A 217 -10.66 -0.95 3.17
CA LEU A 217 -9.29 -1.43 3.33
C LEU A 217 -8.27 -0.41 2.85
N ILE A 218 -7.10 -0.45 3.48
CA ILE A 218 -5.86 0.20 3.06
C ILE A 218 -4.84 -0.87 2.70
N ASN A 219 -4.13 -0.70 1.58
CA ASN A 219 -2.92 -1.43 1.26
C ASN A 219 -1.74 -0.45 1.10
N MET A 220 -0.73 -0.62 1.95
CA MET A 220 0.57 0.06 1.85
C MET A 220 1.64 -0.93 1.37
N SER A 221 1.96 -0.87 0.09
CA SER A 221 2.99 -1.72 -0.53
C SER A 221 4.41 -1.16 -0.35
N TYR A 222 4.67 -0.46 0.75
CA TYR A 222 5.92 0.24 1.01
C TYR A 222 6.31 0.21 2.51
N GLY A 223 7.60 0.39 2.80
CA GLY A 223 8.10 0.57 4.17
C GLY A 223 9.62 0.73 4.24
N GLU A 224 10.08 1.32 5.36
CA GLU A 224 11.48 1.67 5.68
C GLU A 224 11.91 1.04 7.01
N PRO A 225 13.21 0.87 7.33
CA PRO A 225 13.62 0.32 8.63
C PRO A 225 13.33 1.31 9.77
N THR A 226 12.82 0.80 10.90
CA THR A 226 12.66 1.58 12.15
C THR A 226 13.61 1.08 13.24
N LEU A 227 14.01 1.99 14.13
CA LEU A 227 14.66 1.68 15.40
C LEU A 227 13.64 1.46 16.53
N LEU A 228 12.40 1.94 16.37
CA LEU A 228 11.33 1.90 17.36
C LEU A 228 10.04 1.37 16.69
N PRO A 229 9.69 0.09 16.87
CA PRO A 229 8.43 -0.50 16.44
C PRO A 229 7.26 -0.04 17.33
N ASP A 230 6.04 -0.13 16.78
CA ASP A 230 4.74 0.29 17.34
C ASP A 230 4.73 1.64 18.07
N TYR A 231 5.61 2.56 17.68
CA TYR A 231 5.83 3.86 18.32
C TYR A 231 5.81 5.03 17.33
N GLY A 232 5.34 6.19 17.80
CA GLY A 232 5.45 7.47 17.11
C GLY A 232 4.21 7.88 16.32
N ARG A 233 4.17 9.15 15.90
CA ARG A 233 2.92 9.82 15.51
C ARG A 233 2.18 9.18 14.33
N PHE A 234 2.87 8.52 13.41
CA PHE A 234 2.22 7.78 12.33
C PHE A 234 1.51 6.53 12.85
N VAL A 235 2.11 5.79 13.79
CA VAL A 235 1.49 4.64 14.45
C VAL A 235 0.26 5.05 15.25
N ASP A 236 0.30 6.18 15.99
CA ASP A 236 -0.89 6.72 16.67
C ASP A 236 -2.06 6.92 15.69
N LEU A 237 -1.78 7.47 14.51
CA LEU A 237 -2.79 7.76 13.49
C LEU A 237 -3.30 6.48 12.82
N VAL A 238 -2.46 5.48 12.58
CA VAL A 238 -2.91 4.15 12.11
C VAL A 238 -3.79 3.49 13.17
N ASN A 239 -3.37 3.52 14.45
CA ASN A 239 -4.17 3.00 15.56
C ASN A 239 -5.54 3.70 15.65
N GLU A 240 -5.61 5.01 15.45
CA GLU A 240 -6.90 5.72 15.36
C GLU A 240 -7.73 5.25 14.14
N VAL A 241 -7.14 5.19 12.95
CA VAL A 241 -7.84 4.80 11.72
C VAL A 241 -8.36 3.35 11.77
N VAL A 242 -7.59 2.42 12.32
CA VAL A 242 -8.01 1.02 12.51
C VAL A 242 -9.04 0.91 13.64
N ASN A 243 -8.77 1.48 14.82
CA ASN A 243 -9.58 1.17 16.00
C ASN A 243 -10.88 1.99 16.09
N LYS A 244 -10.84 3.28 15.70
CA LYS A 244 -11.99 4.21 15.75
C LYS A 244 -12.78 4.24 14.45
N HIS A 245 -12.10 4.19 13.30
CA HIS A 245 -12.75 4.25 11.98
C HIS A 245 -13.01 2.86 11.35
N ARG A 246 -12.43 1.79 11.91
CA ARG A 246 -12.64 0.37 11.54
C ARG A 246 -12.14 -0.03 10.14
N LEU A 247 -11.18 0.72 9.59
CA LEU A 247 -10.50 0.35 8.35
C LEU A 247 -9.57 -0.85 8.60
N ILE A 248 -9.45 -1.73 7.61
CA ILE A 248 -8.52 -2.86 7.65
C ILE A 248 -7.21 -2.41 7.00
N PHE A 249 -6.11 -2.38 7.75
CA PHE A 249 -4.80 -1.99 7.23
C PHE A 249 -3.96 -3.23 6.89
N VAL A 250 -3.62 -3.39 5.62
CA VAL A 250 -2.74 -4.43 5.07
C VAL A 250 -1.46 -3.78 4.57
N SER A 251 -0.30 -4.40 4.79
CA SER A 251 0.97 -3.81 4.39
C SER A 251 2.05 -4.85 4.10
N SER A 252 2.99 -4.51 3.22
CA SER A 252 4.17 -5.31 2.91
C SER A 252 5.15 -5.41 4.08
N ALA A 253 5.61 -6.61 4.44
CA ALA A 253 6.57 -6.82 5.53
C ALA A 253 7.99 -6.27 5.27
N GLY A 254 8.35 -6.01 4.01
CA GLY A 254 9.67 -5.53 3.59
C GLY A 254 10.46 -6.57 2.79
N ASN A 255 11.54 -6.12 2.13
CA ASN A 255 12.36 -6.94 1.22
C ASN A 255 13.83 -7.05 1.70
N ASN A 256 14.05 -7.01 3.01
CA ASN A 256 15.38 -6.95 3.64
C ASN A 256 15.81 -8.30 4.29
N GLY A 257 15.15 -9.40 3.98
CA GLY A 257 15.58 -10.76 4.38
C GLY A 257 16.90 -11.18 3.72
N PRO A 258 17.52 -12.32 4.12
CA PRO A 258 16.94 -13.43 4.89
C PRO A 258 17.19 -13.40 6.40
N ALA A 259 17.84 -12.36 6.94
CA ALA A 259 18.11 -12.26 8.37
C ALA A 259 16.83 -12.05 9.19
N LEU A 260 16.85 -12.50 10.44
CA LEU A 260 15.81 -12.17 11.43
C LEU A 260 15.87 -10.68 11.78
N THR A 261 14.76 -10.12 12.27
CA THR A 261 14.65 -8.71 12.68
C THR A 261 14.93 -7.74 11.51
N THR A 262 14.37 -8.08 10.34
CA THR A 262 14.47 -7.30 9.09
C THR A 262 13.14 -6.70 8.64
N VAL A 263 12.08 -6.84 9.44
CA VAL A 263 10.73 -6.32 9.15
C VAL A 263 10.73 -4.79 9.05
N GLY A 264 10.20 -4.27 7.95
CA GLY A 264 10.09 -2.84 7.68
C GLY A 264 8.87 -2.21 8.36
N ALA A 265 9.04 -0.96 8.80
CA ALA A 265 7.97 -0.11 9.27
C ALA A 265 7.22 0.55 8.10
N PRO A 266 5.89 0.72 8.20
CA PRO A 266 5.05 0.32 9.33
C PRO A 266 4.64 -1.17 9.25
N GLY A 267 4.90 -1.82 8.12
CA GLY A 267 4.07 -2.90 7.62
C GLY A 267 4.02 -4.17 8.45
N GLY A 268 5.10 -4.52 9.14
CA GLY A 268 5.09 -5.56 10.16
C GLY A 268 5.75 -5.09 11.46
N THR A 269 5.58 -3.81 11.80
CA THR A 269 6.09 -3.22 13.05
C THR A 269 5.00 -2.45 13.79
N SER A 270 3.73 -2.85 13.65
CA SER A 270 2.62 -2.26 14.40
C SER A 270 1.49 -3.26 14.65
N SER A 271 0.95 -3.24 15.87
CA SER A 271 -0.09 -4.19 16.31
C SER A 271 -1.43 -4.02 15.59
N SER A 272 -1.70 -2.86 14.99
CA SER A 272 -2.91 -2.59 14.20
C SER A 272 -2.82 -2.97 12.71
N ILE A 273 -1.62 -3.31 12.21
CA ILE A 273 -1.40 -3.62 10.78
C ILE A 273 -1.29 -5.13 10.56
N ILE A 274 -1.87 -5.62 9.46
CA ILE A 274 -1.68 -6.98 8.95
C ILE A 274 -0.46 -6.98 8.04
N GLY A 275 0.68 -7.42 8.58
CA GLY A 275 1.94 -7.53 7.86
C GLY A 275 2.01 -8.77 6.98
N VAL A 276 2.32 -8.59 5.69
CA VAL A 276 2.25 -9.63 4.66
C VAL A 276 3.64 -9.99 4.14
N GLY A 277 4.04 -11.24 4.36
CA GLY A 277 5.23 -11.87 3.78
C GLY A 277 5.05 -12.26 2.30
N ALA A 278 6.14 -12.55 1.61
CA ALA A 278 6.16 -12.87 0.18
C ALA A 278 6.38 -14.37 -0.06
N TYR A 279 5.32 -15.07 -0.47
CA TYR A 279 5.33 -16.50 -0.79
C TYR A 279 5.58 -16.79 -2.28
N VAL A 280 6.26 -17.89 -2.59
CA VAL A 280 6.45 -18.45 -3.94
C VAL A 280 5.94 -19.90 -4.00
N SER A 281 5.07 -20.19 -4.96
CA SER A 281 4.57 -21.55 -5.21
C SER A 281 5.51 -22.35 -6.13
N PRO A 282 5.49 -23.69 -6.12
CA PRO A 282 6.27 -24.52 -7.04
C PRO A 282 6.05 -24.18 -8.52
N ALA A 283 4.80 -23.87 -8.89
CA ALA A 283 4.44 -23.47 -10.25
C ALA A 283 5.02 -22.10 -10.63
N MET A 284 5.07 -21.14 -9.69
CA MET A 284 5.71 -19.83 -9.90
C MET A 284 7.24 -19.97 -9.96
N ALA A 285 7.84 -20.79 -9.11
CA ALA A 285 9.26 -21.11 -9.12
C ALA A 285 9.70 -21.71 -10.48
N ALA A 286 8.96 -22.71 -10.97
CA ALA A 286 9.23 -23.33 -12.27
C ALA A 286 9.00 -22.37 -13.45
N GLY A 287 7.82 -21.74 -13.51
CA GLY A 287 7.38 -21.01 -14.70
C GLY A 287 7.86 -19.56 -14.79
N ALA A 288 7.90 -18.83 -13.67
CA ALA A 288 8.23 -17.41 -13.65
C ALA A 288 9.71 -17.13 -13.34
N HIS A 289 10.37 -18.01 -12.59
CA HIS A 289 11.78 -17.90 -12.21
C HIS A 289 12.71 -18.88 -12.95
N LEU A 290 12.16 -19.74 -13.82
CA LEU A 290 12.89 -20.71 -14.65
C LEU A 290 13.82 -21.63 -13.84
N LEU A 291 13.43 -21.97 -12.60
CA LEU A 291 14.19 -22.88 -11.74
C LEU A 291 14.17 -24.30 -12.32
N VAL A 292 15.36 -24.84 -12.61
CA VAL A 292 15.58 -26.18 -13.18
C VAL A 292 14.99 -27.27 -12.27
N GLU A 293 15.17 -27.09 -10.96
CA GLU A 293 14.58 -27.93 -9.91
C GLU A 293 13.71 -27.02 -9.02
N PRO A 294 12.41 -26.87 -9.32
CA PRO A 294 11.49 -26.13 -8.46
C PRO A 294 11.27 -26.90 -7.15
N PRO A 295 11.05 -26.21 -6.01
CA PRO A 295 10.81 -26.87 -4.73
C PRO A 295 9.51 -27.68 -4.78
N THR A 296 9.47 -28.81 -4.06
CA THR A 296 8.29 -29.70 -4.02
C THR A 296 7.09 -29.06 -3.32
N GLU A 297 7.35 -28.15 -2.38
CA GLU A 297 6.37 -27.37 -1.65
C GLU A 297 6.63 -25.87 -1.86
N GLY A 298 5.63 -25.03 -1.59
CA GLY A 298 5.81 -23.59 -1.67
C GLY A 298 6.59 -23.04 -0.49
N LEU A 299 7.40 -22.01 -0.73
CA LEU A 299 8.34 -21.43 0.23
C LEU A 299 8.14 -19.91 0.33
N GLU A 300 8.73 -19.29 1.34
CA GLU A 300 8.86 -17.83 1.37
C GLU A 300 10.07 -17.37 0.56
N TYR A 301 9.98 -16.24 -0.15
CA TYR A 301 11.11 -15.67 -0.85
C TYR A 301 12.25 -15.34 0.13
N THR A 302 13.49 -15.60 -0.28
CA THR A 302 14.69 -15.42 0.57
C THR A 302 14.88 -13.98 1.03
N TRP A 303 14.56 -13.00 0.18
CA TRP A 303 14.60 -11.57 0.51
C TRP A 303 13.37 -11.08 1.28
N SER A 304 12.33 -11.90 1.49
CA SER A 304 11.18 -11.48 2.31
C SER A 304 11.65 -11.20 3.74
N SER A 305 11.37 -10.00 4.24
CA SER A 305 11.73 -9.59 5.59
C SER A 305 11.09 -10.50 6.66
N ARG A 306 11.79 -10.66 7.78
CA ARG A 306 11.48 -11.66 8.82
C ARG A 306 11.53 -11.07 10.21
N GLY A 307 10.65 -11.56 11.08
CA GLY A 307 10.65 -11.26 12.51
C GLY A 307 11.79 -11.98 13.27
N PRO A 308 11.76 -11.94 14.61
CA PRO A 308 10.90 -11.06 15.39
C PRO A 308 11.33 -9.59 15.20
N THR A 309 10.45 -8.63 15.47
CA THR A 309 10.82 -7.22 15.55
C THR A 309 11.72 -6.93 16.77
N VAL A 310 12.34 -5.75 16.86
CA VAL A 310 13.32 -5.45 17.93
C VAL A 310 12.75 -5.43 19.35
N ASP A 311 11.43 -5.23 19.50
CA ASP A 311 10.65 -5.35 20.74
C ASP A 311 10.22 -6.81 21.05
N GLY A 312 10.23 -7.68 20.04
CA GLY A 312 9.97 -9.11 20.15
C GLY A 312 8.62 -9.58 19.63
N ASP A 313 7.84 -8.75 18.92
CA ASP A 313 6.65 -9.23 18.19
C ASP A 313 7.03 -10.08 16.97
N LEU A 314 6.07 -10.87 16.47
CA LEU A 314 6.23 -11.69 15.27
C LEU A 314 6.43 -10.85 13.99
N GLY A 315 5.79 -9.67 13.92
CA GLY A 315 5.84 -8.74 12.80
C GLY A 315 5.12 -9.22 11.52
N VAL A 316 5.57 -10.33 10.94
CA VAL A 316 4.87 -10.99 9.83
C VAL A 316 3.61 -11.67 10.37
N SER A 317 2.44 -11.30 9.85
CA SER A 317 1.15 -11.84 10.31
C SER A 317 0.73 -13.06 9.48
N ILE A 318 0.85 -12.95 8.16
CA ILE A 318 0.49 -13.96 7.15
C ILE A 318 1.40 -13.81 5.92
N SER A 319 1.37 -14.78 5.01
CA SER A 319 2.02 -14.68 3.69
C SER A 319 1.01 -14.79 2.55
N ALA A 320 1.35 -14.17 1.42
CA ALA A 320 0.58 -14.20 0.18
C ALA A 320 1.53 -14.20 -1.04
N PRO A 321 1.08 -14.53 -2.26
CA PRO A 321 1.94 -14.64 -3.45
C PRO A 321 2.75 -13.36 -3.73
N GLY A 322 4.07 -13.44 -3.57
CA GLY A 322 5.00 -12.31 -3.66
C GLY A 322 5.54 -12.00 -5.06
N GLY A 323 5.06 -12.70 -6.08
CA GLY A 323 5.36 -12.43 -7.49
C GLY A 323 4.08 -12.39 -8.30
N ALA A 324 3.94 -11.41 -9.21
CA ALA A 324 2.72 -11.26 -10.01
C ALA A 324 2.97 -10.62 -11.38
N VAL A 325 2.23 -11.08 -12.39
CA VAL A 325 2.10 -10.41 -13.69
C VAL A 325 0.85 -9.55 -13.64
N ALA A 326 1.01 -8.23 -13.64
CA ALA A 326 -0.10 -7.27 -13.52
C ALA A 326 0.10 -6.06 -14.45
N PRO A 327 -0.98 -5.29 -14.73
CA PRO A 327 -0.90 -4.08 -15.56
C PRO A 327 0.13 -3.05 -15.09
N VAL A 328 0.65 -2.27 -16.04
CA VAL A 328 1.56 -1.14 -15.79
C VAL A 328 1.18 0.07 -16.66
N PRO A 329 1.66 1.29 -16.35
CA PRO A 329 1.34 2.51 -17.09
C PRO A 329 1.81 2.45 -18.55
N THR A 330 1.09 3.18 -19.42
CA THR A 330 1.34 3.26 -20.87
C THR A 330 2.73 3.76 -21.23
N TRP A 331 3.27 4.72 -20.46
CA TRP A 331 4.62 5.28 -20.66
C TRP A 331 5.76 4.26 -20.48
N THR A 332 5.50 3.10 -19.86
CA THR A 332 6.48 2.00 -19.79
C THR A 332 6.70 1.29 -21.13
N LEU A 333 5.92 1.62 -22.16
CA LEU A 333 5.83 0.92 -23.45
C LEU A 333 5.45 -0.57 -23.33
N GLN A 334 4.97 -1.00 -22.17
CA GLN A 334 4.47 -2.35 -21.89
C GLN A 334 3.06 -2.27 -21.30
N ARG A 335 2.26 -3.33 -21.49
CA ARG A 335 0.90 -3.40 -20.91
C ARG A 335 0.83 -4.12 -19.56
N ARG A 336 1.82 -4.96 -19.27
CA ARG A 336 1.93 -5.79 -18.06
C ARG A 336 3.38 -6.17 -17.80
N MET A 337 3.78 -6.26 -16.53
CA MET A 337 5.12 -6.68 -16.10
C MET A 337 5.02 -7.79 -15.06
N LEU A 338 6.01 -8.69 -15.01
CA LEU A 338 6.28 -9.50 -13.82
C LEU A 338 7.06 -8.65 -12.83
N MET A 339 6.54 -8.49 -11.61
CA MET A 339 7.29 -7.90 -10.49
C MET A 339 7.25 -8.84 -9.28
N ASN A 340 8.28 -8.77 -8.45
CA ASN A 340 8.43 -9.56 -7.24
C ASN A 340 8.75 -8.63 -6.06
N GLY A 341 8.13 -8.88 -4.90
CA GLY A 341 8.31 -8.11 -3.67
C GLY A 341 7.18 -8.38 -2.67
N THR A 342 7.39 -8.09 -1.38
CA THR A 342 6.28 -8.02 -0.41
C THR A 342 5.26 -6.93 -0.79
N SER A 343 5.69 -5.94 -1.59
CA SER A 343 4.83 -4.98 -2.28
C SER A 343 3.78 -5.63 -3.21
N MET A 344 4.01 -6.85 -3.69
CA MET A 344 3.08 -7.62 -4.54
C MET A 344 2.25 -8.64 -3.74
N SER A 345 2.77 -9.17 -2.63
CA SER A 345 1.97 -10.02 -1.74
C SER A 345 0.92 -9.22 -0.95
N SER A 346 1.26 -8.02 -0.48
CA SER A 346 0.33 -7.12 0.22
C SER A 346 -0.98 -6.85 -0.55
N PRO A 347 -1.00 -6.46 -1.85
CA PRO A 347 -2.23 -6.24 -2.60
C PRO A 347 -2.94 -7.54 -2.98
N SER A 348 -2.20 -8.65 -3.15
CA SER A 348 -2.81 -9.98 -3.30
C SER A 348 -3.62 -10.34 -2.05
N ALA A 349 -3.06 -10.08 -0.87
CA ALA A 349 -3.75 -10.24 0.40
C ALA A 349 -4.90 -9.26 0.57
N CYS A 350 -4.71 -7.97 0.29
CA CYS A 350 -5.75 -6.95 0.45
C CYS A 350 -6.95 -7.21 -0.48
N GLY A 351 -6.71 -7.66 -1.72
CA GLY A 351 -7.78 -8.16 -2.60
C GLY A 351 -8.46 -9.40 -2.04
N GLY A 352 -7.71 -10.38 -1.52
CA GLY A 352 -8.29 -11.55 -0.84
C GLY A 352 -9.18 -11.19 0.35
N VAL A 353 -8.77 -10.20 1.17
CA VAL A 353 -9.59 -9.68 2.26
C VAL A 353 -10.79 -8.90 1.74
N ALA A 354 -10.68 -8.16 0.64
CA ALA A 354 -11.80 -7.45 0.03
C ALA A 354 -12.92 -8.41 -0.43
N LEU A 355 -12.59 -9.64 -0.87
CA LEU A 355 -13.59 -10.68 -1.13
C LEU A 355 -14.34 -11.08 0.15
N ILE A 356 -13.62 -11.30 1.27
CA ILE A 356 -14.23 -11.65 2.57
C ILE A 356 -15.16 -10.54 3.04
N VAL A 357 -14.70 -9.29 3.02
CA VAL A 357 -15.49 -8.11 3.40
C VAL A 357 -16.72 -7.96 2.51
N SER A 358 -16.62 -8.29 1.22
CA SER A 358 -17.75 -8.27 0.28
C SER A 358 -18.85 -9.26 0.66
N ALA A 359 -18.48 -10.53 0.93
CA ALA A 359 -19.43 -11.56 1.30
C ALA A 359 -20.09 -11.26 2.66
N MET A 360 -19.28 -10.91 3.68
CA MET A 360 -19.78 -10.51 5.00
C MET A 360 -20.78 -9.33 4.92
N LYS A 361 -20.49 -8.31 4.09
CA LYS A 361 -21.42 -7.20 3.84
C LYS A 361 -22.70 -7.64 3.12
N ALA A 362 -22.63 -8.58 2.19
CA ALA A 362 -23.80 -9.10 1.46
C ALA A 362 -24.74 -9.92 2.37
N GLU A 363 -24.19 -10.56 3.41
CA GLU A 363 -24.94 -11.27 4.46
C GLU A 363 -25.39 -10.38 5.62
N GLY A 364 -24.91 -9.13 5.69
CA GLY A 364 -25.17 -8.21 6.80
C GLY A 364 -24.37 -8.49 8.07
N ILE A 365 -23.34 -9.35 8.01
CA ILE A 365 -22.47 -9.69 9.14
C ILE A 365 -21.54 -8.49 9.45
N PRO A 366 -21.51 -7.99 10.70
CA PRO A 366 -20.62 -6.88 11.08
C PRO A 366 -19.14 -7.25 11.01
N VAL A 367 -18.40 -6.57 10.12
CA VAL A 367 -16.94 -6.72 9.97
C VAL A 367 -16.19 -5.81 10.95
N SER A 368 -15.05 -6.28 11.45
CA SER A 368 -14.05 -5.46 12.15
C SER A 368 -12.62 -5.85 11.72
N PRO A 369 -11.63 -4.95 11.85
CA PRO A 369 -10.24 -5.31 11.55
C PRO A 369 -9.72 -6.44 12.43
N TYR A 370 -10.15 -6.51 13.70
CA TYR A 370 -9.75 -7.57 14.63
C TYR A 370 -10.34 -8.93 14.26
N THR A 371 -11.60 -9.02 13.81
CA THR A 371 -12.19 -10.31 13.37
C THR A 371 -11.56 -10.79 12.08
N VAL A 372 -11.27 -9.87 11.14
CA VAL A 372 -10.55 -10.18 9.90
C VAL A 372 -9.13 -10.67 10.18
N ARG A 373 -8.33 -9.93 10.97
CA ARG A 373 -6.96 -10.35 11.36
C ARG A 373 -6.99 -11.73 12.03
N LYS A 374 -7.91 -11.94 12.98
CA LYS A 374 -8.10 -13.21 13.68
C LYS A 374 -8.52 -14.35 12.76
N ALA A 375 -9.37 -14.10 11.77
CA ALA A 375 -9.79 -15.12 10.82
C ALA A 375 -8.61 -15.57 9.94
N LEU A 376 -7.84 -14.63 9.39
CA LEU A 376 -6.64 -14.91 8.60
C LEU A 376 -5.60 -15.69 9.42
N GLU A 377 -5.22 -15.16 10.59
CA GLU A 377 -4.21 -15.78 11.47
C GLU A 377 -4.58 -17.20 11.94
N ASN A 378 -5.86 -17.55 12.03
CA ASN A 378 -6.31 -18.90 12.45
C ASN A 378 -6.64 -19.84 11.28
N THR A 379 -6.52 -19.42 10.02
CA THR A 379 -6.94 -20.23 8.85
C THR A 379 -5.91 -20.34 7.73
N SER A 380 -4.81 -19.57 7.78
CA SER A 380 -3.63 -19.79 6.94
C SER A 380 -3.14 -21.25 6.97
N ILE A 381 -2.59 -21.73 5.85
CA ILE A 381 -1.81 -22.97 5.80
C ILE A 381 -0.36 -22.63 6.20
N PRO A 382 0.24 -23.27 7.22
CA PRO A 382 1.65 -23.11 7.54
C PRO A 382 2.55 -23.35 6.32
N ILE A 383 3.54 -22.47 6.13
CA ILE A 383 4.61 -22.66 5.15
C ILE A 383 5.79 -23.26 5.92
N GLY A 384 6.17 -24.48 5.56
CA GLY A 384 7.13 -25.28 6.33
C GLY A 384 6.49 -26.04 7.50
N ALA A 385 7.35 -26.66 8.33
CA ALA A 385 6.98 -27.61 9.37
C ALA A 385 7.56 -27.28 10.76
N LEU A 386 8.49 -26.31 10.85
CA LEU A 386 9.21 -25.95 12.07
C LEU A 386 8.57 -24.72 12.75
N PRO A 387 8.45 -24.68 14.09
CA PRO A 387 7.83 -23.55 14.80
C PRO A 387 8.49 -22.18 14.53
N GLU A 388 9.79 -22.16 14.26
CA GLU A 388 10.58 -20.97 13.92
C GLU A 388 10.27 -20.39 12.53
N GLU A 389 9.69 -21.17 11.61
CA GLU A 389 9.31 -20.66 10.28
C GLU A 389 8.16 -19.62 10.36
N LYS A 390 7.45 -19.56 11.50
CA LYS A 390 6.52 -18.46 11.82
C LYS A 390 7.20 -17.09 11.89
N LEU A 391 8.49 -17.01 12.22
CA LEU A 391 9.26 -15.75 12.14
C LEU A 391 9.43 -15.28 10.68
N THR A 392 9.28 -16.17 9.71
CA THR A 392 9.44 -15.89 8.27
C THR A 392 8.09 -15.67 7.58
N ALA A 393 7.10 -16.51 7.85
CA ALA A 393 5.81 -16.54 7.13
C ALA A 393 4.58 -16.18 8.01
N GLY A 394 4.78 -15.73 9.25
CA GLY A 394 3.70 -15.45 10.18
C GLY A 394 2.91 -16.71 10.55
N GLN A 395 1.59 -16.72 10.31
CA GLN A 395 0.78 -17.94 10.41
C GLN A 395 0.72 -18.76 9.09
N GLY A 396 1.43 -18.32 8.05
CA GLY A 396 1.54 -18.99 6.76
C GLY A 396 0.63 -18.41 5.66
N LEU A 397 0.50 -19.16 4.56
CA LEU A 397 -0.24 -18.78 3.36
C LEU A 397 -1.73 -18.60 3.64
N MET A 398 -2.24 -17.38 3.46
CA MET A 398 -3.64 -17.04 3.70
C MET A 398 -4.64 -17.86 2.88
N GLN A 399 -5.85 -18.04 3.42
CA GLN A 399 -6.91 -18.85 2.83
C GLN A 399 -8.24 -18.09 2.86
N VAL A 400 -8.63 -17.49 1.72
CA VAL A 400 -9.80 -16.59 1.62
C VAL A 400 -11.11 -17.31 1.96
N ASP A 401 -11.26 -18.53 1.43
CA ASP A 401 -12.36 -19.44 1.67
C ASP A 401 -12.50 -19.76 3.17
N LYS A 402 -11.44 -20.27 3.79
CA LYS A 402 -11.44 -20.70 5.20
C LYS A 402 -11.60 -19.54 6.16
N ALA A 403 -11.03 -18.37 5.85
CA ALA A 403 -11.19 -17.17 6.66
C ALA A 403 -12.64 -16.66 6.68
N TYR A 404 -13.31 -16.65 5.52
CA TYR A 404 -14.75 -16.39 5.41
C TYR A 404 -15.57 -17.43 6.20
N ASP A 405 -15.27 -18.72 6.00
CA ASP A 405 -15.91 -19.86 6.69
C ASP A 405 -15.76 -19.75 8.22
N TYR A 406 -14.63 -19.23 8.70
CA TYR A 406 -14.36 -18.96 10.11
C TYR A 406 -15.17 -17.76 10.61
N MET A 407 -15.21 -16.65 9.86
CA MET A 407 -15.98 -15.46 10.22
C MET A 407 -17.48 -15.75 10.35
N GLN A 408 -18.07 -16.56 9.46
CA GLN A 408 -19.45 -17.02 9.59
C GLN A 408 -19.69 -17.80 10.90
N LYS A 409 -18.74 -18.64 11.32
CA LYS A 409 -18.86 -19.45 12.55
C LYS A 409 -18.69 -18.62 13.82
N VAL A 410 -17.88 -17.55 13.79
CA VAL A 410 -17.63 -16.67 14.95
C VAL A 410 -18.52 -15.42 15.01
N GLN A 411 -19.46 -15.24 14.07
CA GLN A 411 -20.31 -14.02 13.98
C GLN A 411 -21.05 -13.65 15.28
N ASN A 412 -21.38 -14.64 16.11
CA ASN A 412 -22.09 -14.47 17.39
C ASN A 412 -21.16 -14.28 18.60
N LEU A 413 -19.83 -14.29 18.42
CA LEU A 413 -18.86 -14.06 19.49
C LEU A 413 -18.55 -12.56 19.63
N PRO A 414 -18.34 -12.05 20.86
CA PRO A 414 -18.00 -10.66 21.06
C PRO A 414 -16.64 -10.33 20.43
N CYS A 415 -16.60 -9.26 19.64
CA CYS A 415 -15.39 -8.75 19.01
C CYS A 415 -14.48 -8.04 20.03
N VAL A 416 -13.76 -8.83 20.84
CA VAL A 416 -12.78 -8.34 21.83
C VAL A 416 -11.37 -8.39 21.25
N TRP A 417 -10.66 -7.26 21.35
CA TRP A 417 -9.20 -7.17 21.19
C TRP A 417 -8.55 -7.04 22.58
N TYR A 418 -7.36 -7.59 22.73
CA TYR A 418 -6.61 -7.58 23.98
C TYR A 418 -5.23 -6.96 23.73
N GLN A 419 -4.94 -5.84 24.39
CA GLN A 419 -3.60 -5.25 24.35
C GLN A 419 -2.69 -6.05 25.29
N LEU A 420 -1.56 -6.53 24.76
CA LEU A 420 -0.53 -7.21 25.55
C LEU A 420 0.67 -6.27 25.69
N LEU A 421 0.73 -5.55 26.80
CA LEU A 421 1.86 -4.66 27.11
C LEU A 421 2.97 -5.46 27.80
N ARG A 422 4.17 -5.47 27.20
CA ARG A 422 5.37 -6.05 27.81
C ARG A 422 6.02 -4.99 28.72
N LEU A 423 5.99 -5.21 30.03
CA LEU A 423 6.72 -4.38 30.99
C LEU A 423 8.21 -4.75 30.95
N GLU A 424 9.08 -3.77 30.70
CA GLU A 424 10.53 -3.99 30.74
C GLU A 424 11.02 -4.12 32.20
N ALA A 425 11.70 -5.22 32.49
CA ALA A 425 12.41 -5.41 33.76
C ALA A 425 13.76 -4.66 33.72
N SER A 426 13.71 -3.33 33.87
CA SER A 426 14.84 -2.41 33.65
C SER A 426 15.93 -2.44 34.74
N THR A 427 16.44 -3.62 35.13
CA THR A 427 17.73 -3.79 35.84
C THR A 427 18.22 -5.25 35.79
N LEU A 428 18.79 -5.67 34.66
CA LEU A 428 19.88 -6.66 34.59
C LEU A 428 20.49 -6.66 33.19
N GLY A 429 21.81 -6.53 33.09
CA GLY A 429 22.49 -6.43 31.79
C GLY A 429 22.63 -7.78 31.07
N SER A 430 22.72 -7.72 29.74
CA SER A 430 23.26 -8.80 28.90
C SER A 430 22.48 -10.12 28.84
N LEU A 431 21.13 -10.08 28.83
CA LEU A 431 20.35 -11.22 28.35
C LEU A 431 19.04 -10.81 27.64
N TYR A 432 19.05 -10.81 26.31
CA TYR A 432 17.82 -10.76 25.51
C TYR A 432 17.07 -12.10 25.63
N ILE A 433 16.32 -12.29 26.72
CA ILE A 433 15.36 -13.40 26.77
C ILE A 433 14.20 -13.05 25.84
N VAL A 434 14.23 -13.63 24.64
CA VAL A 434 13.05 -13.75 23.79
C VAL A 434 12.12 -14.78 24.44
N THR A 435 11.43 -14.35 25.50
CA THR A 435 10.36 -15.11 26.16
C THR A 435 9.23 -15.27 25.14
N ASN A 436 9.28 -16.39 24.42
CA ASN A 436 8.39 -16.69 23.31
C ASN A 436 6.97 -16.95 23.83
N LEU A 437 6.19 -15.88 24.02
CA LEU A 437 4.79 -15.90 24.43
C LEU A 437 3.90 -16.39 23.27
N GLN A 438 4.09 -17.67 22.90
CA GLN A 438 3.37 -18.30 21.82
C GLN A 438 1.87 -18.36 22.15
N ARG A 439 1.04 -17.79 21.28
CA ARG A 439 -0.40 -18.08 21.29
C ARG A 439 -0.63 -19.57 21.02
N PHE A 440 -1.09 -20.30 22.02
CA PHE A 440 -1.65 -21.65 21.85
C PHE A 440 -3.07 -21.73 22.42
N ASN A 441 -4.02 -22.13 21.56
CA ASN A 441 -5.32 -22.74 21.87
C ASN A 441 -6.05 -22.29 23.16
N ASN A 442 -6.40 -21.00 23.25
CA ASN A 442 -7.42 -20.46 24.17
C ASN A 442 -7.25 -20.71 25.69
N ILE A 443 -6.09 -21.19 26.17
CA ILE A 443 -5.82 -21.37 27.61
C ILE A 443 -4.46 -20.77 27.96
N TYR A 444 -4.45 -19.73 28.78
CA TYR A 444 -3.22 -19.17 29.36
C TYR A 444 -2.74 -20.03 30.53
N LEU A 445 -2.01 -21.11 30.23
CA LEU A 445 -1.24 -21.85 31.24
C LEU A 445 0.06 -21.12 31.55
N ALA A 446 0.03 -20.26 32.57
CA ALA A 446 1.24 -19.71 33.19
C ALA A 446 1.92 -20.78 34.07
N SER A 447 2.62 -21.73 33.44
CA SER A 447 3.47 -22.69 34.14
C SER A 447 4.72 -22.00 34.66
N LEU A 448 4.61 -21.41 35.86
CA LEU A 448 5.75 -21.03 36.69
C LEU A 448 6.48 -22.30 37.15
N GLU A 449 7.36 -22.85 36.30
CA GLU A 449 8.37 -23.79 36.75
C GLU A 449 9.31 -23.07 37.71
N SER A 450 9.21 -23.41 39.00
CA SER A 450 9.85 -22.68 40.07
C SER A 450 11.35 -22.99 40.14
N LEU A 451 12.17 -22.17 39.48
CA LEU A 451 13.57 -22.01 39.88
C LEU A 451 13.60 -21.36 41.27
N SER A 452 13.75 -22.19 42.29
CA SER A 452 13.51 -21.86 43.68
C SER A 452 14.65 -21.07 44.32
N THR A 453 14.67 -19.74 44.16
CA THR A 453 15.26 -18.81 45.16
C THR A 453 14.87 -17.35 44.89
N LEU A 454 14.47 -16.64 45.97
CA LEU A 454 14.47 -15.17 46.24
C LEU A 454 13.10 -14.53 46.53
N GLY A 455 13.01 -13.90 47.72
CA GLY A 455 12.31 -12.64 48.00
C GLY A 455 10.78 -12.53 47.82
N PRO A 456 9.98 -12.43 48.89
CA PRO A 456 8.57 -12.03 48.79
C PRO A 456 8.45 -10.50 48.64
N GLY A 457 7.84 -10.01 47.55
CA GLY A 457 7.57 -8.58 47.36
C GLY A 457 6.73 -8.28 46.12
N ALA A 458 5.92 -7.20 46.21
CA ALA A 458 5.09 -6.62 45.14
C ALA A 458 4.05 -7.56 44.48
N SER A 459 2.78 -7.41 44.87
CA SER A 459 1.63 -7.88 44.08
C SER A 459 0.61 -6.75 43.92
N SER A 460 0.41 -6.32 42.68
CA SER A 460 -0.60 -5.33 42.29
C SER A 460 -0.87 -5.46 40.79
N LEU A 461 -2.07 -5.91 40.43
CA LEU A 461 -2.54 -6.04 39.05
C LEU A 461 -3.71 -5.07 38.87
N ASP A 462 -3.40 -3.83 38.54
CA ASP A 462 -4.42 -2.83 38.22
C ASP A 462 -5.05 -3.12 36.86
N LYS A 463 -6.37 -2.90 36.77
CA LYS A 463 -7.16 -3.06 35.54
C LYS A 463 -7.49 -1.69 34.98
N ILE A 464 -7.27 -1.53 33.68
CA ILE A 464 -7.80 -0.47 32.83
C ILE A 464 -8.44 -1.16 31.62
#